data_AF-A0A524MK95-F1
#
_entry.id   AF-A0A524MK95-F1
#
_cell.length_a   1.000
_cell.length_b   1.000
_cell.length_c   1.000
_cell.angle_alpha   90.00
_cell.angle_beta   90.00
_cell.angle_gamma   90.00
#
_symmetry.space_group_name_H-M   'P 1'
#
loop_
_entity.id
_entity.type
_entity.pdbx_description
1 polymer ?
#
loop_
_entity_poly.entity_id
_entity_poly.type
_entity_poly.pdbx_seq_one_letter_code
_entity_poly.pdbx_strand_id
1 'polypeptide(L)'
;MPSGKAHLRMEAMMLILWIACAVVLVWKDQIALLHAGLFAGAYIFSMLLLSPDLDLAKSDAFHRWGILRWLWLPYAWVFRHRQMSHHLLWGPLTRMAYVGLAAVAIGALVRLGWRETTLGSQPPAASILAICLGVYLPNLEHILADRLTTTWRRKRRKHRL
;
A
#
# COMPACT_ATOMS: atom_id res chain seq x y z
N MET A 1 -1.88 -19.68 5.61
CA MET A 1 -1.21 -18.39 5.33
C MET A 1 -0.77 -17.82 6.65
N PRO A 2 0.34 -17.04 6.71
CA PRO A 2 0.68 -16.28 7.90
C PRO A 2 -0.50 -15.39 8.31
N SER A 3 -0.62 -15.05 9.59
CA SER A 3 -1.69 -14.16 10.04
C SER A 3 -1.42 -12.72 9.56
N GLY A 4 -2.45 -11.89 9.39
CA GLY A 4 -2.28 -10.47 9.03
C GLY A 4 -1.32 -9.71 9.96
N LYS A 5 -1.25 -10.12 11.23
CA LYS A 5 -0.26 -9.61 12.21
C LYS A 5 1.19 -9.98 11.85
N ALA A 6 1.43 -11.15 11.28
CA ALA A 6 2.77 -11.58 10.86
C ALA A 6 3.25 -10.79 9.64
N HIS A 7 2.36 -10.57 8.65
CA HIS A 7 2.66 -9.72 7.50
C HIS A 7 2.96 -8.29 7.93
N LEU A 8 2.12 -7.72 8.80
CA LEU A 8 2.33 -6.36 9.32
C LEU A 8 3.67 -6.21 10.03
N ARG A 9 4.09 -7.20 10.83
CA ARG A 9 5.41 -7.17 11.49
C ARG A 9 6.54 -7.19 10.47
N MET A 10 6.43 -8.01 9.43
CA MET A 10 7.44 -8.11 8.39
C MET A 10 7.53 -6.81 7.57
N GLU A 11 6.40 -6.25 7.15
CA GLU A 11 6.34 -4.95 6.47
C GLU A 11 6.93 -3.84 7.37
N ALA A 12 6.62 -3.83 8.67
CA ALA A 12 7.22 -2.87 9.61
C ALA A 12 8.75 -3.04 9.76
N MET A 13 9.26 -4.28 9.76
CA MET A 13 10.71 -4.52 9.77
C MET A 13 11.37 -4.05 8.47
N MET A 14 10.72 -4.26 7.33
CA MET A 14 11.24 -3.80 6.05
C MET A 14 11.20 -2.29 5.93
N LEU A 15 10.18 -1.63 6.48
CA LEU A 15 10.11 -0.17 6.60
C LEU A 15 11.33 0.39 7.33
N ILE A 16 11.80 -0.23 8.41
CA ILE A 16 13.01 0.21 9.12
C ILE A 16 14.22 0.17 8.18
N LEU A 17 14.35 -0.89 7.39
CA LEU A 17 15.44 -1.02 6.41
C LEU A 17 15.34 0.04 5.31
N TRP A 18 14.13 0.30 4.80
CA TRP A 18 13.91 1.34 3.79
C TRP A 18 14.16 2.75 4.32
N ILE A 19 13.79 3.03 5.58
CA ILE A 19 14.09 4.32 6.23
C ILE A 19 15.59 4.48 6.38
N ALA A 20 16.32 3.45 6.82
CA ALA A 20 17.77 3.50 6.92
C ALA A 20 18.42 3.80 5.56
N CYS A 21 17.95 3.13 4.49
CA CYS A 21 18.40 3.40 3.13
C CYS A 21 18.09 4.84 2.69
N ALA A 22 16.87 5.33 2.94
CA ALA A 22 16.46 6.69 2.61
C ALA A 22 17.30 7.73 3.35
N VAL A 23 17.61 7.51 4.63
CA VAL A 23 18.50 8.39 5.42
C VAL A 23 19.90 8.45 4.80
N VAL A 24 20.46 7.33 4.37
CA VAL A 24 21.76 7.32 3.67
C VAL A 24 21.69 8.08 2.35
N LEU A 25 20.60 7.94 1.59
CA LEU A 25 20.41 8.67 0.32
C LEU A 25 20.25 10.17 0.54
N VAL A 26 19.53 10.59 1.59
CA VAL A 26 19.43 12.00 1.99
C VAL A 26 20.79 12.54 2.41
N TRP A 27 21.55 11.79 3.22
CA TRP A 27 22.88 12.21 3.66
C TRP A 27 23.89 12.35 2.51
N LYS A 28 23.72 11.60 1.43
CA LYS A 28 24.52 11.72 0.20
C LYS A 28 23.97 12.73 -0.82
N ASP A 29 23.01 13.56 -0.42
CA ASP A 29 22.32 14.55 -1.26
C ASP A 29 21.72 13.94 -2.55
N GLN A 30 21.39 12.64 -2.56
CA GLN A 30 20.80 11.96 -3.71
C GLN A 30 19.28 12.17 -3.79
N ILE A 31 18.64 12.35 -2.64
CA ILE A 31 17.20 12.63 -2.53
C ILE A 31 16.97 13.71 -1.47
N ALA A 32 15.98 14.57 -1.67
CA ALA A 32 15.60 15.54 -0.63
C ALA A 32 14.87 14.85 0.55
N LEU A 33 15.03 15.39 1.76
CA LEU A 33 14.35 14.90 2.98
C LEU A 33 12.83 14.80 2.82
N LEU A 34 12.22 15.74 2.08
CA LEU A 34 10.80 15.71 1.75
C LEU A 34 10.40 14.41 1.06
N HIS A 35 11.18 13.93 0.09
CA HIS A 35 10.87 12.71 -0.67
C HIS A 35 10.97 11.47 0.23
N ALA A 36 11.95 11.43 1.14
CA ALA A 36 12.06 10.35 2.14
C ALA A 36 10.85 10.35 3.09
N GLY A 37 10.40 11.52 3.53
CA GLY A 37 9.21 11.66 4.37
C GLY A 37 7.92 11.24 3.65
N LEU A 38 7.75 11.67 2.40
CA LEU A 38 6.61 11.27 1.55
C LEU A 38 6.58 9.76 1.32
N PHE A 39 7.73 9.17 1.01
CA PHE A 39 7.87 7.72 0.89
C PHE A 39 7.48 6.99 2.18
N ALA A 40 8.03 7.39 3.32
CA ALA A 40 7.76 6.74 4.60
C ALA A 40 6.28 6.87 5.01
N GLY A 41 5.70 8.06 4.84
CA GLY A 41 4.28 8.29 5.11
C GLY A 41 3.37 7.45 4.21
N ALA A 42 3.66 7.41 2.91
CA ALA A 42 2.93 6.58 1.95
C ALA A 42 3.07 5.08 2.23
N TYR A 43 4.26 4.64 2.65
CA TYR A 43 4.51 3.26 3.06
C TYR A 43 3.68 2.88 4.28
N ILE A 44 3.74 3.68 5.35
CA ILE A 44 2.96 3.40 6.57
C ILE A 44 1.47 3.39 6.26
N PHE A 45 0.99 4.36 5.48
CA PHE A 45 -0.39 4.42 5.03
C PHE A 45 -0.79 3.13 4.29
N SER A 46 0.02 2.70 3.34
CA SER A 46 -0.26 1.51 2.55
C SER A 46 -0.20 0.21 3.36
N MET A 47 0.85 0.03 4.17
CA MET A 47 1.00 -1.08 5.12
C MET A 47 -0.22 -1.22 6.05
N LEU A 48 -0.74 -0.09 6.54
CA LEU A 48 -1.84 -0.11 7.51
C LEU A 48 -3.21 -0.22 6.87
N LEU A 49 -3.47 0.53 5.80
CA LEU A 49 -4.80 0.77 5.25
C LEU A 49 -5.01 0.17 3.86
N LEU A 50 -3.94 -0.03 3.09
CA LEU A 50 -3.99 -0.63 1.75
C LEU A 50 -3.28 -1.97 1.73
N SER A 51 -3.47 -2.79 2.75
CA SER A 51 -2.96 -4.17 2.77
C SER A 51 -3.69 -5.04 1.72
N PRO A 52 -3.06 -6.09 1.14
CA PRO A 52 -3.70 -6.98 0.17
C PRO A 52 -5.00 -7.60 0.66
N ASP A 53 -5.14 -7.77 1.98
CA ASP A 53 -6.33 -8.29 2.65
C ASP A 53 -7.53 -7.32 2.68
N LEU A 54 -7.41 -6.12 2.12
CA LEU A 54 -8.49 -5.12 2.11
C LEU A 54 -9.72 -5.56 1.30
N ASP A 55 -9.55 -6.51 0.38
CA ASP A 55 -10.64 -7.17 -0.34
C ASP A 55 -11.53 -8.05 0.57
N LEU A 56 -11.02 -8.45 1.73
CA LEU A 56 -11.76 -9.19 2.74
C LEU A 56 -12.44 -8.20 3.70
N ALA A 57 -13.77 -8.09 3.62
CA ALA A 57 -14.57 -7.22 4.51
C ALA A 57 -14.41 -7.52 6.02
N LYS A 58 -13.82 -8.67 6.37
CA LYS A 58 -13.53 -9.06 7.77
C LYS A 58 -12.07 -8.81 8.19
N SER A 59 -11.22 -8.27 7.33
CA SER A 59 -9.79 -8.06 7.64
C SER A 59 -9.57 -6.87 8.57
N ASP A 60 -8.45 -6.90 9.30
CA ASP A 60 -8.03 -5.78 10.13
C ASP A 60 -7.82 -4.51 9.28
N ALA A 61 -7.30 -4.65 8.05
CA ALA A 61 -7.12 -3.54 7.12
C ALA A 61 -8.44 -2.84 6.77
N PHE A 62 -9.50 -3.62 6.50
CA PHE A 62 -10.84 -3.08 6.24
C PHE A 62 -11.42 -2.31 7.46
N HIS A 63 -11.19 -2.83 8.67
CA HIS A 63 -11.68 -2.19 9.89
C HIS A 63 -10.94 -0.90 10.26
N ARG A 64 -9.64 -0.79 9.92
CA ARG A 64 -8.83 0.41 10.18
C ARG A 64 -9.31 1.65 9.44
N TRP A 65 -10.08 1.51 8.35
CA TRP A 65 -10.73 2.63 7.69
C TRP A 65 -11.87 3.26 8.50
N GLY A 66 -12.33 2.60 9.58
CA GLY A 66 -13.36 3.15 10.45
C GLY A 66 -14.66 3.43 9.68
N ILE A 67 -15.15 4.66 9.71
CA ILE A 67 -16.36 5.06 8.97
C ILE A 67 -16.11 5.01 7.46
N LEU A 68 -14.90 5.31 6.99
CA LEU A 68 -14.58 5.32 5.56
C LEU A 68 -14.55 3.92 4.92
N ARG A 69 -14.75 2.84 5.70
CA ARG A 69 -14.82 1.48 5.17
C ARG A 69 -15.95 1.27 4.15
N TRP A 70 -17.00 2.10 4.18
CA TRP A 70 -18.10 2.04 3.21
C TRP A 70 -17.61 2.27 1.78
N LEU A 71 -16.57 3.10 1.60
CA LEU A 71 -15.91 3.30 0.30
C LEU A 71 -15.33 2.00 -0.24
N TRP A 72 -14.92 1.07 0.62
CA TRP A 72 -14.29 -0.17 0.21
C TRP A 72 -15.27 -1.32 -0.03
N LEU A 73 -16.57 -1.14 0.26
CA LEU A 73 -17.56 -2.20 0.05
C LEU A 73 -17.74 -2.58 -1.43
N PRO A 74 -17.85 -1.62 -2.39
CA PRO A 74 -17.92 -1.96 -3.80
C PRO A 74 -16.65 -2.71 -4.25
N TYR A 75 -15.48 -2.26 -3.80
CA TYR A 75 -14.21 -2.90 -4.09
C TYR A 75 -14.17 -4.33 -3.54
N ALA A 76 -14.48 -4.51 -2.26
CA ALA A 76 -14.50 -5.83 -1.60
C ALA A 76 -15.52 -6.78 -2.23
N TRP A 77 -16.62 -6.27 -2.80
CA TRP A 77 -17.63 -7.09 -3.48
C TRP A 77 -17.15 -7.58 -4.86
N VAL A 78 -16.44 -6.74 -5.62
CA VAL A 78 -15.86 -7.11 -6.92
C VAL A 78 -14.68 -8.05 -6.75
N PHE A 79 -13.83 -7.82 -5.73
CA PHE A 79 -12.60 -8.57 -5.51
C PHE A 79 -12.71 -9.67 -4.44
N ARG A 80 -13.91 -10.21 -4.16
CA ARG A 80 -14.15 -11.28 -3.16
C ARG A 80 -13.25 -12.52 -3.33
N HIS A 81 -12.71 -12.73 -4.53
CA HIS A 81 -11.80 -13.83 -4.83
C HIS A 81 -10.34 -13.41 -4.61
N ARG A 82 -9.76 -13.86 -3.48
CA ARG A 82 -8.34 -13.72 -3.04
C ARG A 82 -7.26 -13.90 -4.11
N GLN A 83 -7.60 -14.51 -5.25
CA GLN A 83 -6.65 -14.84 -6.32
C GLN A 83 -6.23 -13.61 -7.13
N MET A 84 -7.11 -12.61 -7.29
CA MET A 84 -6.83 -11.47 -8.17
C MET A 84 -6.08 -10.34 -7.44
N SER A 85 -6.39 -10.13 -6.17
CA SER A 85 -5.70 -9.19 -5.26
C SER A 85 -4.28 -9.63 -4.88
N HIS A 86 -3.95 -10.91 -5.02
CA HIS A 86 -2.60 -11.47 -4.86
C HIS A 86 -1.75 -11.47 -6.15
N HIS A 87 -2.26 -10.92 -7.24
CA HIS A 87 -1.42 -10.72 -8.42
C HIS A 87 -0.39 -9.62 -8.12
N LEU A 88 0.89 -9.93 -8.37
CA LEU A 88 2.05 -9.11 -7.98
C LEU A 88 1.95 -7.65 -8.44
N LEU A 89 1.34 -7.44 -9.61
CA LEU A 89 1.21 -6.15 -10.26
C LEU A 89 -0.23 -5.59 -10.18
N TRP A 90 -1.24 -6.39 -10.53
CA TRP A 90 -2.62 -5.91 -10.65
C TRP A 90 -3.28 -5.59 -9.31
N GLY A 91 -3.01 -6.35 -8.25
CA GLY A 91 -3.62 -6.11 -6.93
C GLY A 91 -3.25 -4.75 -6.32
N PRO A 92 -1.95 -4.37 -6.29
CA PRO A 92 -1.55 -3.03 -5.86
C PRO A 92 -2.08 -1.92 -6.78
N LEU A 93 -2.00 -2.12 -8.11
CA LEU A 93 -2.41 -1.09 -9.08
C LEU A 93 -3.91 -0.80 -9.02
N THR A 94 -4.77 -1.80 -8.86
CA THR A 94 -6.22 -1.57 -8.74
C THR A 94 -6.57 -0.77 -7.50
N ARG A 95 -5.90 -1.02 -6.37
CA ARG A 95 -6.10 -0.24 -5.13
C ARG A 95 -5.56 1.18 -5.25
N MET A 96 -4.40 1.36 -5.85
CA MET A 96 -3.84 2.68 -6.15
C MET A 96 -4.78 3.48 -7.08
N ALA A 97 -5.29 2.85 -8.14
CA ALA A 97 -6.25 3.47 -9.04
C ALA A 97 -7.56 3.80 -8.32
N TYR A 98 -8.05 2.92 -7.45
CA TYR A 98 -9.26 3.15 -6.66
C TYR A 98 -9.14 4.36 -5.74
N VAL A 99 -8.06 4.44 -4.95
CA VAL A 99 -7.79 5.59 -4.08
C VAL A 99 -7.54 6.85 -4.88
N GLY A 100 -6.80 6.76 -5.98
CA GLY A 100 -6.54 7.89 -6.88
C GLY A 100 -7.84 8.46 -7.45
N LEU A 101 -8.73 7.60 -7.93
CA LEU A 101 -10.04 8.02 -8.44
C LEU A 101 -10.91 8.62 -7.34
N ALA A 102 -10.94 8.00 -6.15
CA ALA A 102 -11.67 8.54 -5.01
C ALA A 102 -11.14 9.92 -4.60
N ALA A 103 -9.82 10.11 -4.58
CA ALA A 103 -9.19 11.39 -4.28
C ALA A 103 -9.54 12.46 -5.32
N VAL A 104 -9.52 12.12 -6.62
CA VAL A 104 -9.93 13.03 -7.69
C VAL A 104 -11.40 13.41 -7.56
N ALA A 105 -12.29 12.44 -7.30
CA ALA A 105 -13.72 12.69 -7.13
C ALA A 105 -13.99 13.60 -5.93
N ILE A 106 -13.36 13.34 -4.78
CA ILE A 106 -13.48 14.19 -3.58
C ILE A 106 -12.94 15.60 -3.87
N GLY A 107 -11.79 15.71 -4.52
CA GLY A 107 -11.21 17.00 -4.92
C GLY A 107 -12.12 17.81 -5.84
N ALA A 108 -12.78 17.14 -6.80
CA ALA A 108 -13.76 17.77 -7.68
C ALA A 108 -14.99 18.27 -6.92
N LEU A 109 -15.52 17.49 -5.96
CA LEU A 109 -16.64 17.90 -5.12
C LEU A 109 -16.28 19.10 -4.23
N VAL A 110 -15.07 19.12 -3.65
CA VAL A 110 -14.59 20.25 -2.86
C VAL A 110 -14.49 21.51 -3.72
N ARG A 111 -14.00 21.41 -4.96
CA ARG A 111 -13.95 22.55 -5.91
C ARG A 111 -15.33 23.12 -6.21
N LEU A 112 -16.36 22.28 -6.32
CA LEU A 112 -17.74 22.74 -6.55
C LEU A 112 -18.27 23.53 -5.36
N GLY A 113 -17.90 23.15 -4.14
CA GLY A 113 -18.31 23.84 -2.91
C GLY A 113 -17.45 25.06 -2.52
N TRP A 114 -16.18 25.09 -2.95
CA TRP A 114 -15.20 26.11 -2.58
C TRP A 114 -14.45 26.60 -3.83
N ARG A 115 -15.01 27.63 -4.48
CA ARG A 115 -14.49 28.23 -5.72
C ARG A 115 -13.04 28.76 -5.63
N GLU A 116 -12.59 29.12 -4.43
CA GLU A 116 -11.24 29.67 -4.15
C GLU A 116 -10.15 28.60 -3.97
N THR A 117 -10.41 27.34 -4.34
CA THR A 117 -9.38 26.30 -4.24
C THR A 117 -8.38 26.43 -5.39
N THR A 118 -7.33 27.23 -5.18
CA THR A 118 -6.10 27.16 -5.99
C THR A 118 -5.42 25.84 -5.65
N LEU A 119 -5.69 24.79 -6.42
CA LEU A 119 -4.79 23.64 -6.40
C LEU A 119 -3.43 24.14 -6.84
N GLY A 120 -2.47 24.04 -5.93
CA GLY A 120 -1.09 24.45 -6.17
C GLY A 120 -0.52 23.78 -7.41
N SER A 121 0.64 24.27 -7.85
CA SER A 121 1.42 23.65 -8.92
C SER A 121 1.47 22.14 -8.77
N GLN A 122 1.44 21.40 -9.88
CA GLN A 122 1.54 19.95 -9.84
C GLN A 122 2.76 19.52 -9.02
N PRO A 123 2.60 18.52 -8.13
CA PRO A 123 3.70 18.07 -7.30
C PRO A 123 4.85 17.59 -8.20
N PRO A 124 6.12 17.83 -7.81
CA PRO A 124 7.27 17.37 -8.57
C PRO A 124 7.19 15.86 -8.86
N ALA A 125 7.66 15.43 -10.02
CA ALA A 125 7.64 14.02 -10.42
C ALA A 125 8.31 13.10 -9.37
N ALA A 126 9.37 13.59 -8.72
CA ALA A 126 10.05 12.88 -7.63
C ALA A 126 9.16 12.67 -6.40
N SER A 127 8.27 13.61 -6.08
CA SER A 127 7.30 13.48 -4.99
C SER A 127 6.23 12.43 -5.33
N ILE A 128 5.73 12.45 -6.57
CA ILE A 128 4.80 11.42 -7.06
C ILE A 128 5.46 10.04 -7.00
N LEU A 129 6.70 9.93 -7.47
CA LEU A 129 7.46 8.67 -7.45
C LEU A 129 7.67 8.15 -6.03
N ALA A 130 8.07 9.02 -5.09
CA ALA A 130 8.25 8.65 -3.69
C ALA A 130 6.97 8.09 -3.08
N ILE A 131 5.82 8.74 -3.33
CA ILE A 131 4.52 8.28 -2.86
C ILE A 131 4.16 6.93 -3.51
N CYS A 132 4.32 6.81 -4.83
CA CYS A 132 4.03 5.57 -5.56
C CYS A 132 4.86 4.39 -5.05
N LEU A 133 6.17 4.59 -4.83
CA LEU A 133 7.05 3.58 -4.26
C LEU A 133 6.64 3.21 -2.83
N GLY A 134 6.33 4.21 -2.02
CA GLY A 134 5.84 4.01 -0.65
C GLY A 134 4.56 3.17 -0.64
N VAL A 135 3.60 3.45 -1.52
CA VAL A 135 2.37 2.64 -1.59
C VAL A 135 2.62 1.23 -2.11
N TYR A 136 3.50 1.07 -3.09
CA TYR A 136 3.68 -0.20 -3.80
C TYR A 136 4.52 -1.24 -3.02
N LEU A 137 5.62 -0.82 -2.37
CA LEU A 137 6.55 -1.74 -1.71
C LEU A 137 5.95 -2.63 -0.60
N PRO A 138 5.15 -2.14 0.37
CA PRO A 138 4.61 -3.01 1.42
C PRO A 138 3.68 -4.07 0.83
N ASN A 139 2.95 -3.73 -0.24
CA ASN A 139 2.11 -4.68 -0.97
C ASN A 139 2.92 -5.76 -1.69
N LEU A 140 4.02 -5.36 -2.32
CA LEU A 140 4.93 -6.29 -2.98
C LEU A 140 5.52 -7.27 -1.96
N GLU A 141 6.03 -6.75 -0.85
CA GLU A 141 6.64 -7.52 0.23
C GLU A 141 5.66 -8.52 0.84
N HIS A 142 4.41 -8.10 1.06
CA HIS A 142 3.34 -8.98 1.52
C HIS A 142 3.16 -10.19 0.60
N ILE A 143 3.01 -9.95 -0.72
CA ILE A 143 2.79 -11.01 -1.72
C ILE A 143 4.03 -11.91 -1.83
N LEU A 144 5.24 -11.35 -1.77
CA LEU A 144 6.47 -12.13 -1.80
C LEU A 144 6.58 -13.05 -0.59
N ALA A 145 6.22 -12.58 0.60
CA ALA A 145 6.21 -13.38 1.81
C ALA A 145 5.25 -14.57 1.70
N ASP A 146 4.06 -14.36 1.13
CA ASP A 146 3.11 -15.44 0.89
C ASP A 146 3.65 -16.50 -0.07
N ARG A 147 4.30 -16.07 -1.17
CA ARG A 147 4.93 -16.99 -2.14
C ARG A 147 6.10 -17.76 -1.55
N LEU A 148 6.93 -17.10 -0.74
CA LEU A 148 8.08 -17.74 -0.08
C LEU A 148 7.61 -18.77 0.95
N THR A 149 6.63 -18.43 1.79
CA THR A 149 6.12 -19.35 2.82
C THR A 149 5.42 -20.57 2.21
N THR A 150 4.64 -20.39 1.14
CA THR A 150 3.99 -21.49 0.43
C THR A 150 4.99 -22.43 -0.25
N THR A 151 6.01 -21.86 -0.92
CA THR A 151 7.08 -22.63 -1.57
C THR A 151 7.89 -23.43 -0.55
N TRP A 152 8.29 -22.80 0.56
CA TRP A 152 9.04 -23.45 1.63
C TRP A 152 8.27 -24.61 2.27
N ARG A 153 6.97 -24.43 2.56
CA ARG A 153 6.11 -25.50 3.10
C ARG A 153 5.96 -26.68 2.13
N ARG A 154 5.84 -26.41 0.82
CA ARG A 154 5.75 -27.46 -0.22
C ARG A 154 7.03 -28.29 -0.28
N LYS A 155 8.20 -27.65 -0.23
CA LYS A 155 9.50 -28.33 -0.22
C LYS A 155 9.67 -29.20 1.04
N ARG A 156 9.28 -28.69 2.22
CA ARG A 156 9.39 -29.43 3.49
C ARG A 156 8.46 -30.65 3.57
N ARG A 157 7.28 -30.61 2.94
CA ARG A 157 6.38 -31.78 2.85
C ARG A 157 6.93 -32.87 1.94
N LYS A 158 7.59 -32.52 0.84
CA LYS A 158 8.22 -33.50 -0.06
C LYS A 158 9.39 -34.27 0.56
N HIS A 159 10.07 -33.70 1.56
CA HIS A 159 11.17 -34.37 2.28
C HIS A 159 10.71 -35.19 3.50
N ARG A 160 9.41 -35.27 3.77
CA ARG A 160 8.82 -36.05 4.88
C ARG A 160 8.05 -37.29 4.40
N LEU A 161 8.00 -37.51 3.09
CA LEU A 161 7.46 -38.69 2.43
C LEU A 161 8.64 -39.44 1.80
#